data_AF-A0A4U5N2Q4-F1
#
_entry.id   AF-A0A4U5N2Q4-F1
#
_cell.length_a   1.000
_cell.length_b   1.000
_cell.length_c   1.000
_cell.angle_alpha   90.00
_cell.angle_beta   90.00
_cell.angle_gamma   90.00
#
_symmetry.space_group_name_H-M   'P 1'
#
loop_
_entity.id
_entity.type
_entity.pdbx_description
1 polymer ?
#
loop_
_entity_poly.entity_id
_entity_poly.type
_entity_poly.pdbx_seq_one_letter_code
_entity_poly.pdbx_strand_id
1 'polypeptide(L)' 'MPGCKNGIPCPIKMGKQWIILKLDFSKFGAIIGLLKNNAAYQIQLTMKDKASSDKTCIVAQGRALTH' A
#
# COMPACT_ATOMS: atom_id res chain seq x y z
N MET A 1 -12.93 3.74 -4.90
CA MET A 1 -12.03 3.29 -5.98
C MET A 1 -10.79 4.18 -6.04
N PRO A 2 -9.68 3.83 -5.35
CA PRO A 2 -8.36 4.35 -5.68
C PRO A 2 -7.33 3.25 -5.99
N GLY A 3 -7.77 2.02 -6.30
CA GLY A 3 -6.92 0.96 -6.86
C GLY A 3 -7.05 0.87 -8.38
N CYS A 4 -8.28 0.78 -8.89
CA CYS A 4 -8.59 0.68 -10.32
C CYS A 4 -8.11 1.87 -11.17
N LYS A 5 -7.95 3.06 -10.55
CA LYS A 5 -7.47 4.27 -11.22
C LYS A 5 -5.95 4.42 -11.22
N ASN A 6 -5.25 3.63 -10.39
CA ASN A 6 -3.82 3.76 -10.12
C ASN A 6 -3.04 2.52 -10.56
N GLY A 7 -3.50 1.83 -11.61
CA GLY A 7 -2.77 0.73 -12.26
C GLY A 7 -3.22 -0.69 -11.91
N ILE A 8 -4.23 -0.87 -11.06
CA ILE A 8 -4.83 -2.20 -10.87
C ILE A 8 -5.89 -2.43 -11.96
N PRO A 9 -5.76 -3.46 -12.82
CA PRO A 9 -6.79 -3.78 -13.81
C PRO A 9 -8.07 -4.21 -13.10
N CYS A 10 -9.18 -3.52 -13.40
CA CYS A 10 -10.51 -3.83 -12.88
C CYS A 10 -11.46 -4.22 -14.03
N PRO A 11 -12.34 -5.22 -13.86
CA PRO A 11 -12.48 -6.06 -12.67
C PRO A 11 -11.25 -6.96 -12.45
N ILE A 12 -10.93 -7.22 -11.18
CA ILE A 12 -9.78 -8.08 -10.84
C ILE A 12 -10.11 -9.49 -11.36
N LYS A 13 -9.34 -9.97 -12.34
CA LYS A 13 -9.53 -11.30 -12.90
C LYS A 13 -9.19 -12.36 -11.87
N MET A 14 -9.97 -13.44 -11.83
CA MET A 14 -9.65 -14.61 -11.02
C MET A 14 -8.39 -15.31 -11.57
N GLY A 15 -7.54 -15.83 -10.68
CA GLY A 15 -6.30 -16.52 -11.03
C GLY A 15 -5.03 -15.76 -10.59
N LYS A 16 -3.86 -16.27 -11.01
CA LYS A 16 -2.57 -15.64 -10.70
C LYS A 16 -2.38 -14.37 -11.53
N GLN A 17 -2.10 -13.27 -10.84
CA GLN A 17 -1.81 -11.98 -11.47
C GLN A 17 -0.67 -11.28 -10.72
N TRP A 18 0.10 -10.49 -11.47
CA TRP A 18 1.15 -9.65 -10.92
C TRP A 18 0.63 -8.22 -10.80
N ILE A 19 0.72 -7.64 -9.61
CA ILE A 19 0.28 -6.28 -9.34
C ILE A 19 1.49 -5.48 -8.88
N ILE A 20 1.76 -4.37 -9.57
CA ILE A 20 2.81 -3.42 -9.19
C ILE A 20 2.12 -2.22 -8.53
N LEU A 21 2.41 -2.01 -7.25
CA LEU A 21 1.87 -0.90 -6.46
C LEU A 21 2.99 0.12 -6.19
N LYS A 22 2.78 1.37 -6.61
CA LYS A 22 3.66 2.49 -6.24
C LYS A 22 3.04 3.23 -5.06
N LEU A 23 3.71 3.21 -3.92
CA LEU A 23 3.33 3.98 -2.75
C LEU A 23 4.10 5.31 -2.79
N ASP A 24 3.37 6.40 -3.00
CA ASP A 24 3.93 7.76 -2.96
C ASP A 24 3.62 8.40 -1.61
N PHE A 25 4.66 8.56 -0.80
CA PHE A 25 4.58 9.16 0.53
C PHE A 25 4.91 10.66 0.53
N SER A 26 5.18 11.28 -0.62
CA SER A 26 5.63 12.68 -0.72
C SER A 26 4.68 13.67 -0.04
N LYS A 27 3.37 13.38 -0.08
CA LYS A 27 2.33 14.21 0.58
C LYS A 27 2.35 14.16 2.10
N PHE A 28 2.99 13.16 2.69
CA PHE A 28 3.04 12.93 4.13
C PHE A 28 4.42 13.25 4.72
N GLY A 29 5.30 13.93 3.97
CA GLY A 29 6.67 14.22 4.38
C GLY A 29 6.77 14.89 5.76
N ALA A 30 5.85 15.81 6.09
CA ALA A 30 5.81 16.45 7.40
C ALA A 30 5.56 15.46 8.56
N ILE A 31 4.70 14.46 8.34
CA ILE A 31 4.41 13.42 9.34
C ILE A 31 5.57 12.43 9.42
N ILE A 32 6.14 12.06 8.27
CA ILE A 32 7.29 11.14 8.21
C ILE A 32 8.53 11.75 8.86
N GLY A 33 8.73 13.07 8.76
CA GLY A 33 9.81 13.77 9.46
C GLY A 33 9.67 13.79 10.98
N LEU A 34 8.46 13.53 11.52
CA LEU A 34 8.26 13.34 12.97
C LEU A 34 8.56 11.91 13.42
N LEU A 35 8.63 10.96 12.49
CA LEU A 35 8.93 9.57 12.80
C LEU A 35 10.42 9.41 13.16
N LYS A 36 10.69 8.58 14.16
CA LYS A 36 12.05 8.25 14.60
C LYS A 36 12.88 7.68 13.44
N ASN A 37 14.02 8.30 13.14
CA ASN A 37 14.93 7.81 12.11
C ASN A 37 15.42 6.38 12.39
N ASN A 38 15.58 5.59 11.33
CA ASN A 38 16.15 4.23 11.36
C ASN A 38 15.45 3.28 12.37
N ALA A 39 14.18 3.53 12.66
CA ALA A 39 13.35 2.63 13.46
C ALA A 39 12.66 1.59 12.56
N ALA A 40 12.21 0.49 13.17
CA ALA A 40 11.40 -0.51 12.50
C ALA A 40 9.97 0.00 12.36
N TYR A 41 9.47 0.02 11.13
CA TYR A 41 8.11 0.40 10.79
C TYR A 41 7.40 -0.75 10.09
N GLN A 42 6.07 -0.79 10.28
CA GLN A 42 5.20 -1.71 9.60
C GLN A 42 4.27 -0.93 8.66
N ILE A 43 4.25 -1.33 7.40
CA ILE A 43 3.32 -0.84 6.40
C ILE A 43 2.24 -1.91 6.24
N GLN A 44 1.00 -1.55 6.54
CA GLN A 44 -0.17 -2.40 6.30
C GLN A 44 -1.00 -1.81 5.16
N LEU A 45 -1.14 -2.57 4.08
CA LEU A 45 -1.98 -2.25 2.94
C LEU A 45 -3.20 -3.15 2.98
N THR A 46 -4.37 -2.55 3.17
CA THR A 46 -5.64 -3.29 3.13
C THR A 46 -6.40 -2.92 1.87
N MET A 47 -6.63 -3.92 1.02
CA MET A 47 -7.45 -3.82 -0.17
C MET A 47 -8.78 -4.52 0.10
N LYS A 48 -9.88 -3.83 -0.19
CA LYS A 48 -11.23 -4.40 -0.12
C LYS A 48 -11.80 -4.43 -1.52
N ASP A 49 -12.18 -5.63 -1.97
CA ASP A 49 -12.94 -5.77 -3.20
C ASP A 49 -14.38 -5.30 -2.97
N LYS A 50 -14.92 -4.52 -3.90
CA LYS A 50 -16.28 -3.95 -3.76
C LYS A 50 -17.35 -4.95 -4.19
N ALA A 51 -17.03 -5.87 -5.10
CA ALA A 51 -17.98 -6.82 -5.68
C ALA A 51 -18.17 -8.06 -4.81
N SER A 52 -17.08 -8.67 -4.32
CA SER A 52 -17.11 -9.86 -3.46
C SER A 52 -17.11 -9.55 -1.97
N SER A 53 -16.81 -8.31 -1.56
CA SER A 53 -16.54 -7.91 -0.17
C SER A 53 -15.31 -8.56 0.47
N ASP A 54 -14.51 -9.30 -0.30
CA ASP A 54 -13.27 -9.90 0.19
C ASP A 54 -12.23 -8.84 0.54
N LYS A 55 -11.38 -9.18 1.52
CA LYS A 55 -10.30 -8.31 1.99
C LYS A 55 -8.97 -9.00 1.80
N THR A 56 -8.07 -8.33 1.09
CA THR A 56 -6.66 -8.72 1.00
C THR A 56 -5.85 -7.77 1.87
N CYS A 57 -5.05 -8.33 2.77
CA CYS A 57 -4.15 -7.57 3.63
C CYS A 57 -2.70 -7.94 3.31
N ILE A 58 -1.89 -6.94 2.99
CA ILE A 58 -0.45 -7.09 2.77
C ILE A 58 0.25 -6.32 3.89
N VAL A 59 1.10 -7.01 4.62
CA VAL A 59 1.92 -6.42 5.67
C VAL A 59 3.37 -6.52 5.26
N ALA A 60 4.06 -5.39 5.25
CA ALA A 60 5.50 -5.31 5.04
C ALA A 60 6.14 -4.64 6.26
N GLN A 61 7.29 -5.13 6.69
CA GLN A 61 8.07 -4.55 7.78
C GLN A 61 9.46 -4.19 7.25
N GLY A 62 9.97 -3.04 7.69
CA GLY A 62 11.27 -2.57 7.26
C GLY A 62 11.77 -1.43 8.12
N ARG A 63 13.04 -1.07 7.94
CA ARG A 63 13.60 0.14 8.53
C ARG A 63 13.45 1.30 7.55
N ALA A 64 12.93 2.42 8.04
CA ALA A 64 12.80 3.64 7.24
C ALA A 64 13.90 4.64 7.61
N LEU A 65 14.59 5.15 6.59
CA LEU A 65 15.44 6.34 6.71
C LEU A 65 14.54 7.55 6.49
N THR A 66 14.32 8.35 7.53
CA THR A 66 13.34 9.46 7.52
C THR A 66 13.98 10.85 7.54
N HIS A 67 15.32 10.94 7.56
CA HIS A 67 16.10 12.18 7.51
C HIS A 67 17.02 12.22 6.29
#